data_AF-C5BBV7-F1
#
_entry.id   AF-C5BBV7-F1
#
_cell.length_a   1.000
_cell.length_b   1.000
_cell.length_c   1.000
_cell.angle_alpha   90.00
_cell.angle_beta   90.00
_cell.angle_gamma   90.00
#
_symmetry.space_group_name_H-M   'P 1'
#
loop_
_entity.id
_entity.type
_entity.pdbx_description
1 polymer ?
#
loop_
_entity_poly.entity_id
_entity_poly.type
_entity_poly.pdbx_seq_one_letter_code
_entity_poly.pdbx_strand_id
1 'polypeptide(L)'
;MSKSQAAILVERIKDALKGNKLQTSEINVHLVEDSSFGPVKIVMFLWSVADNDINADIIAQEVLFHLKDDDIYVSFHKTRRRDGERLLTVTQPLEPNNPKYSYGNLRGFTSLWLIQATGAEKLKQARDGQGNDGRIVRR
;
A
#
# COMPACT_ATOMS: atom_id res chain seq x y z
N MET A 1 -4.29 14.94 25.92
CA MET A 1 -5.18 13.98 25.24
C MET A 1 -4.31 12.94 24.55
N SER A 2 -4.60 11.65 24.67
CA SER A 2 -3.90 10.64 23.85
C SER A 2 -4.31 10.84 22.38
N LYS A 3 -3.37 10.76 21.44
CA LYS A 3 -3.69 10.78 20.01
C LYS A 3 -4.50 9.51 19.66
N SER A 4 -5.54 9.64 18.84
CA SER A 4 -6.26 8.47 18.33
C SER A 4 -5.32 7.59 17.50
N GLN A 5 -5.60 6.28 17.42
CA GLN A 5 -4.81 5.36 16.59
C GLN A 5 -4.84 5.78 15.11
N ALA A 6 -5.97 6.29 14.63
CA ALA A 6 -6.10 6.84 13.29
C ALA A 6 -5.17 8.05 13.07
N ALA A 7 -5.14 9.01 14.01
CA ALA A 7 -4.25 10.17 13.91
C ALA A 7 -2.77 9.76 13.87
N ILE A 8 -2.38 8.77 14.68
CA ILE A 8 -1.02 8.21 14.67
C ILE A 8 -0.72 7.57 13.30
N LEU A 9 -1.66 6.83 12.74
CA LEU A 9 -1.49 6.19 11.44
C LEU A 9 -1.41 7.20 10.29
N VAL A 10 -2.21 8.27 10.33
CA VAL A 10 -2.15 9.39 9.39
C VAL A 10 -0.78 10.07 9.42
N GLU A 11 -0.24 10.35 10.61
CA GLU A 11 1.11 10.91 10.76
C GLU A 11 2.17 10.00 10.14
N ARG A 12 2.09 8.69 10.41
CA ARG A 12 3.00 7.70 9.81
C ARG A 12 2.89 7.67 8.29
N ILE A 13 1.69 7.70 7.73
CA ILE A 13 1.48 7.74 6.28
C ILE A 13 2.16 8.98 5.67
N LYS A 14 1.94 10.14 6.27
CA LYS A 14 2.55 11.41 5.81
C LYS A 14 4.08 11.38 5.92
N ASP A 15 4.63 10.79 6.97
CA ASP A 15 6.08 10.63 7.12
C ASP A 15 6.68 9.66 6.09
N ALA A 16 5.98 8.56 5.81
CA ALA A 16 6.38 7.60 4.77
C ALA A 16 6.41 8.28 3.38
N LEU A 17 5.40 9.09 3.08
CA LEU A 17 5.33 9.90 1.86
C LEU A 17 6.46 10.92 1.76
N LYS A 18 7.02 11.42 2.88
CA LYS A 18 8.22 12.27 2.86
C LYS A 18 9.52 11.50 2.63
N GLY A 19 9.49 10.17 2.66
CA GLY A 19 10.68 9.31 2.56
C GLY A 19 11.39 9.11 3.90
N ASN A 20 10.77 9.47 5.02
CA ASN A 20 11.32 9.18 6.34
C ASN A 20 11.26 7.65 6.57
N LYS A 21 12.36 7.06 7.03
CA LYS A 21 12.35 5.65 7.44
C LYS A 21 11.40 5.49 8.62
N LEU A 22 10.27 4.82 8.40
CA LEU A 22 9.34 4.48 9.46
C LEU A 22 10.04 3.54 10.46
N GLN A 23 9.89 3.83 11.76
CA GLN A 23 10.49 3.03 12.83
C GLN A 23 9.87 1.63 12.98
N THR A 24 8.77 1.35 12.29
CA THR A 24 8.05 0.08 12.40
C THR A 24 7.86 -0.54 11.02
N SER A 25 8.42 -1.74 10.84
CA SER A 25 8.24 -2.67 9.72
C SER A 25 8.49 -2.08 8.33
N GLU A 26 9.70 -2.37 7.82
CA GLU A 26 10.21 -2.24 6.45
C GLU A 26 9.21 -1.65 5.44
N ILE A 27 9.49 -0.41 4.99
CA ILE A 27 8.87 0.11 3.78
C ILE A 27 9.24 -0.87 2.66
N ASN A 28 8.24 -1.57 2.13
CA ASN A 28 8.43 -2.60 1.12
C ASN A 28 8.66 -1.96 -0.26
N VAL A 29 8.03 -0.80 -0.50
CA VAL A 29 8.05 -0.12 -1.78
C VAL A 29 7.98 1.39 -1.57
N HIS A 30 8.82 2.12 -2.31
CA HIS A 30 8.75 3.57 -2.46
C HIS A 30 9.14 3.91 -3.89
N LEU A 31 8.20 4.44 -4.68
CA LEU A 31 8.43 4.71 -6.09
C LEU A 31 7.48 5.78 -6.63
N VAL A 32 7.79 6.24 -7.84
CA VAL A 32 6.97 7.19 -8.61
C VAL A 32 6.55 6.49 -9.91
N GLU A 33 5.26 6.50 -10.20
CA GLU A 33 4.68 5.93 -11.44
C GLU A 33 3.97 7.01 -12.24
N ASP A 34 3.98 6.86 -13.55
CA ASP A 34 3.16 7.68 -14.45
C ASP A 34 1.77 7.05 -14.60
N SER A 35 0.75 7.77 -14.11
CA SER A 35 -0.66 7.41 -14.34
C SER A 35 -1.24 8.18 -15.53
N SER A 36 -2.41 7.76 -16.00
CA SER A 36 -3.14 8.45 -17.08
C SER A 36 -3.57 9.89 -16.72
N PHE A 37 -3.52 10.24 -15.44
CA PHE A 37 -3.90 11.55 -14.91
C PHE A 37 -2.73 12.31 -14.29
N GLY A 38 -1.50 11.82 -14.44
CA GLY A 38 -0.26 12.47 -14.00
C GLY A 38 0.61 11.59 -13.09
N PRO A 39 1.80 12.07 -12.71
CA PRO A 39 2.73 11.29 -11.90
C PRO A 39 2.22 11.14 -10.45
N VAL A 40 2.33 9.93 -9.91
CA VAL A 40 1.90 9.58 -8.56
C VAL A 40 3.02 8.91 -7.78
N LYS A 41 3.11 9.23 -6.50
CA LYS A 41 3.99 8.57 -5.54
C LYS A 41 3.27 7.42 -4.88
N ILE A 42 3.93 6.27 -4.80
CA ILE A 42 3.42 5.07 -4.17
C ILE A 42 4.33 4.65 -3.03
N VAL A 43 3.76 4.39 -1.86
CA VAL A 43 4.46 3.86 -0.70
C VAL A 43 3.72 2.66 -0.14
N MET A 44 4.44 1.58 0.17
CA MET A 44 3.88 0.39 0.81
C MET A 44 4.59 0.06 2.11
N PHE A 45 3.84 -0.18 3.18
CA PHE A 45 4.39 -0.58 4.47
C PHE A 45 3.35 -1.36 5.30
N LEU A 46 3.79 -2.01 6.37
CA LEU A 46 2.93 -2.79 7.24
C LEU A 46 2.43 -1.95 8.42
N TRP A 47 1.17 -2.14 8.78
CA TRP A 47 0.53 -1.59 9.97
C TRP A 47 0.13 -2.73 10.90
N SER A 48 0.68 -2.71 12.11
CA SER A 48 0.26 -3.63 13.18
C SER A 48 -1.12 -3.25 13.71
N VAL A 49 -2.04 -4.19 13.56
CA VAL A 49 -3.40 -4.17 14.06
C VAL A 49 -3.41 -4.91 15.39
N ALA A 50 -3.45 -4.17 16.49
CA ALA A 50 -3.34 -4.72 17.85
C ALA A 50 -4.63 -5.41 18.35
N ASP A 51 -5.79 -5.01 17.83
CA ASP A 51 -7.11 -5.45 18.28
C ASP A 51 -7.94 -5.94 17.10
N ASN A 52 -8.96 -6.76 17.35
CA ASN A 52 -9.81 -7.46 16.38
C ASN A 52 -10.15 -6.70 15.06
N ASP A 53 -10.52 -7.44 14.03
CA ASP A 53 -10.76 -6.93 12.67
C ASP A 53 -11.74 -5.74 12.57
N ILE A 54 -12.73 -5.65 13.47
CA ILE A 54 -13.73 -4.57 13.48
C ILE A 54 -13.08 -3.23 13.84
N ASN A 55 -12.26 -3.20 14.90
CA ASN A 55 -11.56 -1.98 15.31
C ASN A 55 -10.61 -1.49 14.20
N ALA A 56 -9.99 -2.42 13.48
CA ALA A 56 -9.10 -2.11 12.37
C ALA A 56 -9.84 -1.46 11.18
N ASP A 57 -11.07 -1.89 10.91
CA ASP A 57 -11.90 -1.30 9.86
C ASP A 57 -12.40 0.11 10.23
N ILE A 58 -12.74 0.33 11.50
CA ILE A 58 -13.11 1.67 12.01
C ILE A 58 -11.94 2.64 11.84
N ILE A 59 -10.74 2.25 12.29
CA ILE A 59 -9.52 3.07 12.14
C ILE A 59 -9.23 3.33 10.66
N ALA A 60 -9.37 2.32 9.79
CA ALA A 60 -9.17 2.48 8.36
C ALA A 60 -10.14 3.52 7.75
N GLN A 61 -11.42 3.50 8.15
CA GLN A 61 -12.40 4.48 7.69
C GLN A 61 -12.06 5.91 8.15
N GLU A 62 -11.67 6.07 9.42
CA GLU A 62 -11.25 7.36 9.98
C GLU A 62 -10.01 7.90 9.25
N VAL A 63 -9.03 7.05 8.95
CA VAL A 63 -7.83 7.42 8.20
C VAL A 63 -8.17 7.86 6.77
N LEU A 64 -9.04 7.13 6.07
CA LEU A 64 -9.49 7.52 4.73
C LEU A 64 -10.21 8.86 4.74
N PHE A 65 -11.02 9.12 5.77
CA PHE A 65 -11.71 10.39 5.93
C PHE A 65 -10.71 11.54 6.11
N HIS A 66 -9.69 11.38 6.97
CA HIS A 66 -8.69 12.42 7.22
C HIS A 66 -7.76 12.70 6.03
N LEU A 67 -7.47 11.68 5.21
CA LEU A 67 -6.52 11.80 4.09
C LEU A 67 -7.18 12.24 2.78
N LYS A 68 -8.51 12.19 2.70
CA LYS A 68 -9.27 12.55 1.51
C LYS A 68 -8.98 13.98 1.04
N ASP A 69 -8.92 14.93 1.97
CA ASP A 69 -8.71 16.35 1.67
C ASP A 69 -7.23 16.67 1.33
N ASP A 70 -6.30 15.76 1.64
CA ASP A 70 -4.89 15.85 1.29
C ASP A 70 -4.56 15.19 -0.07
N ASP A 71 -5.59 14.76 -0.82
CA ASP A 71 -5.48 13.97 -2.05
C ASP A 71 -4.67 12.68 -1.88
N ILE A 72 -4.71 12.06 -0.70
CA ILE A 72 -4.01 10.81 -0.43
C ILE A 72 -5.02 9.66 -0.37
N TYR A 73 -4.82 8.65 -1.21
CA TYR A 73 -5.58 7.40 -1.14
C TYR A 73 -4.77 6.31 -0.44
N VAL A 74 -5.44 5.51 0.40
CA VAL A 74 -4.84 4.37 1.10
C VAL A 74 -5.68 3.13 0.83
N SER A 75 -5.03 2.05 0.42
CA SER A 75 -5.63 0.72 0.39
C SER A 75 -5.12 -0.11 1.55
N PHE A 76 -6.03 -0.78 2.26
CA PHE A 76 -5.72 -1.63 3.40
C PHE A 76 -5.93 -3.10 3.00
N HIS A 77 -4.86 -3.90 3.03
CA HIS A 77 -4.90 -5.31 2.67
C HIS A 77 -4.65 -6.19 3.88
N LYS A 78 -5.54 -7.15 4.11
CA LYS A 78 -5.28 -8.23 5.07
C LYS A 78 -4.14 -9.10 4.53
N THR A 79 -3.08 -9.27 5.31
CA THR A 79 -1.99 -10.17 4.94
C THR A 79 -2.27 -11.57 5.49
N ARG A 80 -1.88 -12.61 4.75
CA ARG A 80 -1.95 -14.01 5.24
C ARG A 80 -0.72 -14.44 6.04
N ARG A 81 0.34 -13.62 6.02
CA ARG A 81 1.66 -13.99 6.55
C ARG A 81 1.77 -13.74 8.06
N ARG A 82 1.03 -12.79 8.61
CA ARG A 82 1.01 -12.47 10.04
C ARG A 82 -0.39 -12.05 10.45
N ASP A 83 -0.98 -12.79 11.38
CA ASP A 83 -2.21 -12.36 12.04
C ASP A 83 -1.93 -11.04 12.77
N GLY A 84 -2.82 -10.07 12.62
CA GLY A 84 -2.65 -8.74 13.22
C GLY A 84 -1.77 -7.77 12.41
N GLU A 85 -1.54 -7.99 11.11
CA GLU A 85 -0.92 -6.98 10.23
C GLU A 85 -1.74 -6.71 8.97
N ARG A 86 -1.85 -5.42 8.63
CA ARG A 86 -2.37 -4.94 7.34
C ARG A 86 -1.25 -4.33 6.51
N LEU A 87 -1.18 -4.73 5.24
CA LEU A 87 -0.34 -4.06 4.26
C LEU A 87 -1.08 -2.83 3.77
N LEU A 88 -0.46 -1.67 3.92
CA LEU A 88 -0.96 -0.40 3.41
C LEU A 88 -0.30 -0.09 2.08
N THR A 89 -1.10 0.31 1.12
CA THR A 89 -0.65 0.87 -0.15
C THR A 89 -1.16 2.29 -0.24
N VAL A 90 -0.26 3.26 -0.22
CA VAL A 90 -0.56 4.69 -0.21
C VAL A 90 -0.20 5.26 -1.57
N THR A 91 -1.12 6.03 -2.15
CA THR A 91 -0.90 6.75 -3.41
C THR A 91 -1.16 8.23 -3.19
N GLN A 92 -0.21 9.07 -3.61
CA GLN A 92 -0.31 10.53 -3.55
C GLN A 92 0.03 11.13 -4.92
N PRO A 93 -0.80 12.02 -5.47
CA PRO A 93 -0.45 12.76 -6.68
C PRO A 93 0.69 13.74 -6.41
N LEU A 94 1.63 13.85 -7.35
CA LEU A 94 2.72 14.82 -7.24
C LEU A 94 2.31 16.23 -7.71
N GLU A 95 1.17 16.32 -8.38
CA GLU A 95 0.61 17.57 -8.92
C GLU A 95 -0.78 17.85 -8.32
N PRO A 96 -0.89 18.31 -7.07
CA PRO A 96 -2.17 18.45 -6.36
C PRO A 96 -3.19 19.36 -7.07
N ASN A 97 -2.74 20.27 -7.93
CA ASN A 97 -3.62 21.20 -8.65
C ASN A 97 -4.14 20.68 -10.00
N ASN A 98 -3.78 19.46 -10.43
CA ASN A 98 -4.18 19.01 -11.75
C ASN A 98 -5.65 18.53 -11.73
N PRO A 99 -6.51 19.08 -12.61
CA PRO A 99 -7.95 18.91 -12.54
C PRO A 99 -8.41 17.49 -12.93
N LYS A 100 -7.51 16.65 -13.44
CA LYS A 100 -7.77 15.23 -13.70
C LYS A 100 -7.67 14.39 -12.43
N TYR A 101 -7.12 14.93 -11.34
CA TYR A 101 -7.09 14.24 -10.07
C TYR A 101 -8.48 14.22 -9.43
N SER A 102 -8.85 13.04 -8.98
CA SER A 102 -10.01 12.85 -8.11
C SER A 102 -9.71 11.68 -7.18
N TYR A 103 -10.33 11.68 -6.01
CA TYR A 103 -10.23 10.57 -5.07
C TYR A 103 -10.64 9.22 -5.71
N GLY A 104 -11.61 9.25 -6.63
CA GLY A 104 -12.02 8.08 -7.41
C GLY A 104 -10.93 7.55 -8.35
N ASN A 105 -10.23 8.46 -9.04
CA ASN A 105 -9.12 8.10 -9.94
C ASN A 105 -7.94 7.51 -9.16
N LEU A 106 -7.57 8.11 -8.02
CA LEU A 106 -6.50 7.59 -7.14
C LEU A 106 -6.86 6.20 -6.61
N ARG A 107 -8.10 5.98 -6.18
CA ARG A 107 -8.60 4.67 -5.76
C ARG A 107 -8.52 3.63 -6.89
N GLY A 108 -8.98 3.99 -8.09
CA GLY A 108 -8.95 3.11 -9.26
C GLY A 108 -7.52 2.74 -9.65
N PHE A 109 -6.64 3.74 -9.75
CA PHE A 109 -5.22 3.53 -10.04
C PHE A 109 -4.56 2.61 -9.01
N THR A 110 -4.71 2.89 -7.72
CA THR A 110 -4.08 2.11 -6.65
C THR A 110 -4.50 0.65 -6.72
N SER A 111 -5.80 0.40 -6.98
CA SER A 111 -6.34 -0.95 -7.11
C SER A 111 -5.75 -1.70 -8.30
N LEU A 112 -5.64 -1.05 -9.46
CA LEU A 112 -5.04 -1.64 -10.67
C LEU A 112 -3.54 -1.89 -10.49
N TRP A 113 -2.82 -0.92 -9.94
CA TRP A 113 -1.40 -1.03 -9.67
C TRP A 113 -1.10 -2.22 -8.74
N LEU A 114 -1.91 -2.42 -7.70
CA LEU A 114 -1.77 -3.58 -6.81
C LEU A 114 -1.97 -4.92 -7.50
N ILE A 115 -2.97 -5.01 -8.39
CA ILE A 115 -3.20 -6.22 -9.20
C ILE A 115 -1.99 -6.49 -10.09
N GLN A 116 -1.43 -5.44 -10.71
CA GLN A 116 -0.25 -5.56 -11.57
C GLN A 116 0.99 -5.95 -10.78
N ALA A 117 1.28 -5.28 -9.66
CA ALA A 117 2.43 -5.57 -8.82
C ALA A 117 2.39 -6.99 -8.25
N THR A 118 1.25 -7.40 -7.68
CA THR A 118 1.08 -8.74 -7.10
C THR A 118 0.93 -9.84 -8.16
N GLY A 119 0.33 -9.53 -9.31
CA GLY A 119 0.22 -10.43 -10.45
C GLY A 119 1.57 -10.69 -11.11
N ALA A 120 2.39 -9.64 -11.29
CA ALA A 120 3.75 -9.74 -11.82
C ALA A 120 4.66 -10.56 -10.89
N GLU A 121 4.54 -10.37 -9.56
CA GLU A 121 5.28 -11.19 -8.59
C GLU A 121 4.89 -12.68 -8.66
N LYS A 122 3.59 -13.00 -8.76
CA LYS A 122 3.14 -14.38 -8.95
C LYS A 122 3.66 -15.00 -10.25
N LEU A 123 3.67 -14.25 -11.34
CA LEU A 123 4.20 -14.71 -12.63
C LEU A 123 5.72 -14.93 -12.56
N LYS A 124 6.45 -14.07 -11.85
CA LYS A 124 7.89 -14.23 -11.62
C LYS A 124 8.17 -15.49 -10.77
N GLN A 125 7.45 -15.69 -9.68
CA GLN A 125 7.57 -16.90 -8.85
C GLN A 125 7.19 -18.18 -9.60
N ALA A 126 6.19 -18.16 -10.48
CA ALA A 126 5.81 -19.30 -11.32
C ALA A 126 6.90 -19.63 -12.35
N ARG A 127 7.56 -18.62 -12.93
CA ARG A 127 8.69 -18.80 -13.86
C ARG A 127 9.95 -19.30 -13.15
N ASP A 128 10.27 -18.72 -11.99
CA ASP A 128 11.42 -19.13 -11.19
C ASP A 128 11.22 -20.54 -10.59
N GLY A 129 9.98 -20.92 -10.28
CA GLY A 129 9.61 -22.27 -9.83
C GLY A 129 9.64 -23.35 -10.92
N GLN A 130 9.62 -22.98 -12.21
CA GLN A 130 9.82 -23.91 -13.32
C GLN A 130 11.30 -24.18 -13.64
N GLY A 131 12.24 -23.50 -12.98
CA GLY A 131 13.67 -23.63 -13.21
C GLY A 131 14.38 -24.79 -12.50
N ASN A 132 13.68 -25.61 -11.69
CA ASN A 132 14.36 -26.60 -10.83
C ASN A 132 13.81 -28.05 -10.88
N ASP A 133 13.08 -28.43 -11.92
CA ASP A 133 12.67 -29.83 -12.18
C ASP A 133 13.46 -30.49 -13.32
N GLY A 134 14.75 -30.13 -13.42
CA GLY A 134 15.67 -30.62 -14.46
C GLY A 134 16.47 -31.89 -14.11
N ARG A 135 16.07 -32.71 -13.12
CA ARG A 135 16.72 -34.01 -12.87
C ARG A 135 15.91 -35.15 -13.46
N ILE A 136 16.07 -35.34 -14.77
CA ILE A 136 15.88 -36.68 -15.36
C ILE A 136 17.03 -37.55 -14.85
N VAL A 137 16.77 -38.35 -13.81
CA VAL A 137 17.68 -39.43 -13.42
C VAL A 137 17.56 -40.53 -14.47
N ARG A 138 18.52 -40.60 -15.39
CA ARG A 138 18.79 -41.82 -16.16
C ARG A 138 19.88 -42.60 -15.45
N ARG A 139 19.51 -43.71 -14.80
CA ARG A 139 20.35 -44.89 -14.63
C ARG A 139 19.48 -46.12 -14.74
#